data_AF-A0A9X3NB93-F1
#
_entry.id   AF-A0A9X3NB93-F1
#
_cell.length_a   1.000
_cell.length_b   1.000
_cell.length_c   1.000
_cell.angle_alpha   90.00
_cell.angle_beta   90.00
_cell.angle_gamma   90.00
#
_symmetry.space_group_name_H-M   'P 1'
#
loop_
_entity.id
_entity.type
_entity.pdbx_description
1 polymer ?
#
loop_
_entity_poly.entity_id
_entity_poly.type
_entity_poly.pdbx_seq_one_letter_code
_entity_poly.pdbx_strand_id
1 'polypeptide(L)'
;MPALAERVAGSLGAGTLGAPAEPLSPAEELILLQLPTSRSNTEIAADLFLSPNTVKTHLKAIYRKLGAHSRTEAVHRATALGLLKNS
;
A
#
# COMPACT_ATOMS: atom_id res chain seq x y z
N MET A 1 -26.16 2.62 -8.47
CA MET A 1 -25.81 1.33 -7.84
C MET A 1 -25.26 1.58 -6.45
N PRO A 2 -26.07 1.47 -5.38
CA PRO A 2 -25.61 1.57 -4.00
C PRO A 2 -25.26 0.17 -3.45
N ALA A 3 -24.18 0.05 -2.67
CA ALA A 3 -23.89 -1.08 -1.80
C ALA A 3 -23.46 -0.46 -0.45
N LEU A 4 -24.35 -0.38 0.55
CA LEU A 4 -24.77 -1.39 1.53
C LEU A 4 -23.67 -1.73 2.58
N ALA A 5 -23.98 -1.34 3.83
CA ALA A 5 -23.55 -1.92 5.11
C ALA A 5 -22.03 -1.92 5.43
N GLU A 6 -21.54 -1.94 6.67
CA GLU A 6 -22.11 -2.22 7.98
C GLU A 6 -21.15 -1.66 9.06
N ARG A 7 -21.66 -1.42 10.26
CA ARG A 7 -20.90 -0.96 11.44
C ARG A 7 -20.26 -2.17 12.17
N VAL A 8 -19.27 -1.88 13.03
CA VAL A 8 -18.99 -2.44 14.39
C VAL A 8 -17.53 -2.89 14.63
N ALA A 9 -17.11 -2.68 15.89
CA ALA A 9 -15.95 -3.19 16.64
C ALA A 9 -14.71 -2.28 16.63
N GLY A 10 -14.16 -1.79 17.75
CA GLY A 10 -14.30 -2.19 19.15
C GLY A 10 -13.05 -2.92 19.65
N SER A 11 -12.33 -2.28 20.57
CA SER A 11 -11.36 -2.82 21.55
C SER A 11 -9.96 -3.30 21.11
N LEU A 12 -9.00 -3.00 22.00
CA LEU A 12 -7.56 -3.16 21.89
C LEU A 12 -7.10 -4.62 22.04
N GLY A 13 -6.07 -4.99 21.26
CA GLY A 13 -5.26 -6.20 21.47
C GLY A 13 -3.99 -6.11 20.62
N ALA A 14 -2.83 -5.98 21.25
CA ALA A 14 -1.55 -6.06 20.55
C ALA A 14 -1.30 -7.52 20.10
N GLY A 15 -1.12 -7.74 18.79
CA GLY A 15 -0.62 -9.02 18.26
C GLY A 15 -1.51 -9.73 17.25
N THR A 16 -1.82 -9.09 16.11
CA THR A 16 -2.17 -9.78 14.86
C THR A 16 -1.41 -9.09 13.75
N LEU A 17 -0.51 -9.81 13.08
CA LEU A 17 0.14 -9.38 11.84
C LEU A 17 -0.96 -9.17 10.80
N GLY A 18 -1.53 -7.96 10.77
CA GLY A 18 -2.73 -7.66 10.01
C GLY A 18 -2.46 -7.83 8.53
N ALA A 19 -3.41 -8.41 7.81
CA ALA A 19 -3.45 -8.20 6.37
C ALA A 19 -3.83 -6.72 6.10
N PRO A 20 -3.45 -6.13 4.95
CA PRO A 20 -4.01 -4.85 4.55
C PRO A 20 -5.54 -4.92 4.54
N ALA A 21 -6.23 -3.78 4.75
CA ALA A 21 -7.69 -3.73 4.84
C ALA A 21 -8.38 -4.31 3.59
N GLU A 22 -7.68 -4.27 2.46
CA GLU A 22 -8.03 -4.94 1.21
C GLU A 22 -6.73 -5.47 0.58
N PRO A 23 -6.74 -6.65 -0.06
CA PRO A 23 -5.56 -7.16 -0.74
C PRO A 23 -5.07 -6.18 -1.81
N LEU A 24 -3.75 -6.08 -1.93
CA LEU A 24 -3.11 -5.30 -2.99
C LEU A 24 -3.24 -6.04 -4.32
N SER A 25 -3.47 -5.29 -5.39
CA SER A 25 -3.40 -5.85 -6.74
C SER A 25 -1.94 -6.14 -7.11
N PRO A 26 -1.66 -7.04 -8.06
CA PRO A 26 -0.29 -7.35 -8.48
C PRO A 26 0.52 -6.10 -8.90
N ALA A 27 -0.11 -5.15 -9.59
CA ALA A 27 0.52 -3.88 -9.95
C ALA A 27 0.85 -3.00 -8.73
N GLU A 28 0.01 -3.05 -7.70
CA GLU A 28 0.20 -2.29 -6.46
C GLU A 28 1.34 -2.88 -5.62
N GLU A 29 1.45 -4.21 -5.58
CA GLU A 29 2.57 -4.91 -4.92
C GLU A 29 3.91 -4.58 -5.59
N LEU A 30 3.95 -4.59 -6.93
CA LEU A 30 5.16 -4.21 -7.67
C LEU A 30 5.60 -2.78 -7.37
N ILE A 31 4.65 -1.84 -7.27
CA ILE A 31 4.94 -0.45 -6.91
C ILE A 31 5.39 -0.37 -5.44
N LEU A 32 4.72 -1.09 -4.54
CA LEU A 32 5.05 -1.13 -3.12
C LEU A 32 6.49 -1.63 -2.88
N LEU A 33 6.94 -2.64 -3.63
CA LEU A 33 8.31 -3.15 -3.58
C LEU A 33 9.37 -2.11 -3.97
N GLN A 34 9.01 -1.12 -4.78
CA GLN A 34 9.92 -0.03 -5.17
C GLN A 34 9.91 1.14 -4.18
N LEU A 35 8.92 1.23 -3.29
CA LEU A 35 8.80 2.36 -2.34
C LEU A 35 9.96 2.52 -1.35
N PRO A 36 10.59 1.44 -0.82
CA PRO A 36 11.75 1.56 0.06
C PRO A 36 12.98 2.16 -0.63
N THR A 37 13.05 2.09 -1.96
CA THR A 37 14.16 2.68 -2.73
C THR A 37 14.00 4.19 -2.81
N SER A 38 15.11 4.91 -3.01
CA SER A 38 15.09 6.37 -3.24
C SER A 38 14.58 6.78 -4.63
N ARG A 39 13.96 5.87 -5.39
CA ARG A 39 13.44 6.14 -6.75
C ARG A 39 12.23 7.05 -6.72
N SER A 40 12.23 8.03 -7.62
CA SER A 40 11.09 8.90 -7.88
C SER A 40 9.94 8.14 -8.55
N ASN A 41 8.73 8.70 -8.47
CA ASN A 41 7.55 8.10 -9.12
C ASN A 41 7.71 7.98 -10.64
N THR A 42 8.53 8.85 -11.26
CA THR A 42 8.82 8.82 -12.70
C THR A 42 9.75 7.66 -13.05
N GLU A 43 10.77 7.41 -12.23
CA GLU A 43 11.68 6.26 -12.42
C GLU A 43 10.94 4.94 -12.20
N ILE A 44 10.11 4.86 -11.16
CA ILE A 44 9.24 3.70 -10.91
C ILE A 44 8.29 3.46 -12.09
N ALA A 45 7.76 4.54 -12.68
CA ALA A 45 6.91 4.44 -13.86
C ALA A 45 7.67 3.89 -15.06
N ALA A 46 8.91 4.35 -15.28
CA ALA A 46 9.77 3.84 -16.35
C ALA A 46 10.13 2.35 -16.16
N ASP A 47 10.51 1.94 -14.95
CA ASP A 47 10.82 0.54 -14.61
C ASP A 47 9.64 -0.40 -14.85
N LEU A 48 8.41 0.08 -14.60
CA LEU A 48 7.18 -0.70 -14.75
C LEU A 48 6.50 -0.52 -16.11
N PHE A 49 7.08 0.25 -17.04
CA PHE A 49 6.48 0.63 -18.32
C PHE A 49 5.08 1.26 -18.18
N LEU A 50 4.89 2.06 -17.12
CA LEU A 50 3.66 2.78 -16.79
C LEU A 50 3.82 4.28 -16.97
N SER A 51 2.69 5.00 -17.02
CA SER A 51 2.72 6.47 -16.91
C SER A 51 2.92 6.90 -15.46
N PRO A 52 3.61 8.04 -15.19
CA PRO A 52 3.72 8.59 -13.83
C PRO A 52 2.36 8.87 -13.17
N ASN A 53 1.32 9.16 -13.98
CA ASN A 53 -0.04 9.37 -13.49
C ASN A 53 -0.71 8.07 -13.03
N THR A 54 -0.45 6.97 -13.74
CA THR A 54 -0.88 5.62 -13.36
C THR A 54 -0.24 5.21 -12.03
N VAL A 55 1.07 5.43 -11.87
CA VAL A 55 1.78 5.17 -10.61
C VAL A 55 1.19 5.99 -9.46
N LYS A 56 0.93 7.30 -9.66
CA LYS A 56 0.27 8.14 -8.63
C LYS A 56 -1.11 7.61 -8.23
N THR A 57 -1.87 7.09 -9.18
CA THR A 57 -3.19 6.49 -8.92
C THR A 57 -3.06 5.24 -8.06
N HIS A 58 -2.14 4.33 -8.41
CA HIS A 58 -1.87 3.15 -7.60
C HIS A 58 -1.33 3.49 -6.22
N LEU A 59 -0.46 4.49 -6.08
CA LEU A 59 0.03 4.94 -4.77
C LEU A 59 -1.10 5.42 -3.86
N LYS A 60 -2.08 6.15 -4.39
CA LYS A 60 -3.27 6.54 -3.60
C LYS A 60 -4.05 5.33 -3.13
N ALA A 61 -4.22 4.32 -3.97
CA ALA A 61 -4.89 3.07 -3.60
C ALA A 61 -4.09 2.30 -2.53
N ILE A 62 -2.77 2.15 -2.71
CA ILE A 62 -1.86 1.53 -1.74
C ILE A 62 -1.95 2.23 -0.39
N TYR A 63 -1.85 3.56 -0.36
CA TYR A 63 -1.91 4.34 0.87
C TYR A 63 -3.26 4.16 1.58
N ARG A 64 -4.36 4.17 0.84
CA ARG A 64 -5.69 3.90 1.40
C ARG A 64 -5.80 2.48 1.97
N LYS A 65 -5.28 1.47 1.27
CA LYS A 65 -5.35 0.06 1.68
C LYS A 65 -4.45 -0.27 2.87
N LEU A 66 -3.30 0.41 2.98
CA LEU A 66 -2.34 0.27 4.08
C LEU A 66 -2.65 1.19 5.28
N GLY A 67 -3.61 2.12 5.14
CA GLY A 67 -3.86 3.15 6.14
C GLY A 67 -2.66 4.07 6.37
N ALA A 68 -1.96 4.42 5.29
CA ALA A 68 -0.79 5.30 5.29
C ALA A 68 -1.10 6.66 4.66
N HIS A 69 -0.42 7.72 5.10
CA HIS A 69 -0.56 9.06 4.53
C HIS A 69 0.72 9.55 3.82
N SER A 70 1.81 8.80 3.96
CA SER A 70 3.10 9.13 3.37
C SER A 70 3.81 7.89 2.83
N ARG A 71 4.82 8.12 1.98
CA ARG A 71 5.69 7.05 1.45
C ARG A 71 6.34 6.25 2.57
N THR A 72 6.89 6.96 3.56
CA THR A 72 7.54 6.35 4.72
C THR A 72 6.56 5.54 5.55
N GLU A 73 5.37 6.07 5.85
CA GLU A 73 4.34 5.29 6.56
C GLU A 73 3.92 4.07 5.76
N ALA A 74 3.76 4.17 4.44
CA ALA A 74 3.36 3.04 3.60
C ALA A 74 4.40 1.92 3.68
N VAL A 75 5.69 2.26 3.63
CA VAL A 75 6.79 1.30 3.81
C VAL A 75 6.75 0.68 5.21
N HIS A 76 6.64 1.51 6.26
CA HIS A 76 6.60 1.03 7.65
C HIS A 76 5.40 0.10 7.90
N ARG A 77 4.22 0.45 7.39
CA ARG A 77 3.01 -0.38 7.47
C ARG A 77 3.24 -1.66 6.69
N ALA A 78 3.67 -1.60 5.44
CA ALA A 78 3.91 -2.80 4.64
C ALA A 78 4.96 -3.74 5.25
N THR A 79 6.02 -3.22 5.86
CA THR A 79 6.96 -4.00 6.68
C THR A 79 6.26 -4.66 7.87
N ALA A 80 5.46 -3.90 8.63
CA ALA A 80 4.75 -4.43 9.80
C ALA A 80 3.71 -5.51 9.44
N LEU A 81 3.13 -5.45 8.23
CA LEU A 81 2.22 -6.46 7.70
C LEU A 81 2.97 -7.65 7.03
N GLY A 82 4.31 -7.62 6.98
CA GLY A 82 5.13 -8.66 6.34
C GLY A 82 5.10 -8.67 4.81
N LEU A 83 4.56 -7.61 4.18
CA LEU A 83 4.50 -7.44 2.72
C LEU A 83 5.86 -7.03 2.14
N LEU A 84 6.68 -6.33 2.94
CA LEU A 84 8.05 -5.99 2.61
C LEU A 84 8.99 -6.69 3.59
N LYS A 85 10.00 -7.37 3.04
CA LYS A 85 11.09 -7.94 3.84
C LYS A 85 12.15 -6.86 4.01
N ASN A 86 12.39 -6.45 5.26
CA ASN A 86 13.57 -5.67 5.59
C ASN A 86 14.80 -6.56 5.40
N SER A 87 15.43 -6.47 4.24
CA SER A 87 16.78 -6.97 3.98
C SER A 87 17.82 -5.92 4.32
#